data_AF-A0A8B4I3Z4-F1
#
_entry.id   AF-A0A8B4I3Z4-F1
#
_cell.length_a   1.000
_cell.length_b   1.000
_cell.length_c   1.000
_cell.angle_alpha   90.00
_cell.angle_beta   90.00
_cell.angle_gamma   90.00
#
_symmetry.space_group_name_H-M   'P 1'
#
loop_
_entity.id
_entity.type
_entity.pdbx_description
1 polymer ?
#
loop_
_entity_poly.entity_id
_entity_poly.type
_entity_poly.pdbx_seq_one_letter_code
_entity_poly.pdbx_strand_id
1 'polypeptide(L)'
;MNGASLRHQPPQVPGRKPVPRGASRMVAKEPMSARLPKANFGFIKALFWPVLLVALGFGTYEGAQRLLPYADRPITKISVQGDLSYISQQAVQQRIGPYLAASFFTIDLAGMRSELEQMPWIAHAEVRRVWPDQVTIRLEEQLPVARWGDGAL
;
A
#
# COMPACT_ATOMS: atom_id res chain seq x y z
N MET A 1 -9.90 111.66 29.73
CA MET A 1 -10.95 112.08 30.67
C MET A 1 -12.30 111.70 30.08
N ASN A 2 -13.19 111.23 30.95
CA ASN A 2 -14.42 110.47 30.70
C ASN A 2 -15.35 111.00 29.59
N GLY A 3 -15.93 110.05 28.85
CA GLY A 3 -17.11 110.26 28.02
C GLY A 3 -17.88 108.95 27.92
N ALA A 4 -18.71 108.68 28.92
CA ALA A 4 -19.59 107.52 28.99
C ALA A 4 -20.59 107.55 27.82
N SER A 5 -20.41 106.67 26.84
CA SER A 5 -21.37 106.46 25.76
C SER A 5 -22.47 105.50 26.24
N LEU A 6 -23.64 106.07 26.51
CA LEU A 6 -24.88 105.35 26.74
C LEU A 6 -25.22 104.52 25.49
N ARG A 7 -24.94 103.22 25.54
CA ARG A 7 -25.31 102.27 24.48
C ARG A 7 -26.79 101.90 24.65
N HIS A 8 -27.61 102.36 23.71
CA HIS A 8 -28.99 101.90 23.56
C HIS A 8 -29.02 100.38 23.29
N GLN A 9 -29.72 99.65 24.16
CA GLN A 9 -29.99 98.22 24.01
C GLN A 9 -31.33 98.06 23.24
N PRO A 10 -31.36 97.49 22.02
CA PRO A 10 -32.62 97.19 21.35
C PRO A 10 -33.37 96.06 22.08
N PRO A 11 -34.71 96.05 22.05
CA PRO A 11 -35.51 95.09 22.80
C PRO A 11 -35.29 93.66 22.30
N GLN A 12 -35.06 92.74 23.24
CA GLN A 12 -34.95 91.31 22.98
C GLN A 12 -36.31 90.75 22.55
N VAL A 13 -36.41 90.37 21.28
CA VAL A 13 -37.58 89.70 20.73
C VAL A 13 -37.56 88.23 21.20
N PRO A 14 -38.62 87.70 21.84
CA PRO A 14 -38.63 86.30 22.29
C PRO A 14 -38.46 85.35 21.09
N GLY A 15 -37.48 84.46 21.18
CA GLY A 15 -37.10 83.54 20.11
C GLY A 15 -38.24 82.60 19.70
N ARG A 16 -38.75 82.79 18.48
CA ARG A 16 -39.61 81.80 17.81
C ARG A 16 -38.73 80.59 17.45
N LYS A 17 -39.01 79.42 18.03
CA LYS A 17 -38.37 78.16 17.65
C LYS A 17 -38.62 77.91 16.15
N PRO A 18 -37.60 77.58 15.34
CA PRO A 18 -37.80 77.31 13.93
C PRO A 18 -38.63 76.04 13.75
N VAL A 19 -39.69 76.16 12.96
CA VAL A 19 -40.56 75.05 12.56
C VAL A 19 -39.72 74.09 11.70
N PRO A 20 -39.64 72.79 12.03
CA PRO A 20 -38.90 71.84 11.23
C PRO A 20 -39.55 71.72 9.86
N ARG A 21 -38.90 72.28 8.82
CA ARG A 21 -39.31 72.12 7.43
C ARG A 21 -38.46 71.01 6.81
N GLY A 22 -39.03 69.82 6.71
CA GLY A 22 -38.43 68.75 5.92
C GLY A 22 -39.05 67.39 6.18
N ALA A 23 -39.25 66.63 5.09
CA ALA A 23 -39.51 65.21 5.14
C ALA A 23 -38.22 64.48 5.51
N SER A 24 -38.14 64.00 6.74
CA SER A 24 -37.06 63.09 7.14
C SER A 24 -37.29 61.75 6.44
N ARG A 25 -36.38 61.37 5.55
CA ARG A 25 -36.38 60.06 4.90
C ARG A 25 -36.27 58.99 5.99
N MET A 26 -37.28 58.14 6.13
CA MET A 26 -37.15 56.92 6.92
C MET A 26 -36.07 56.05 6.27
N VAL A 27 -34.86 56.11 6.82
CA VAL A 27 -33.77 55.20 6.48
C VAL A 27 -34.16 53.86 7.09
N ALA A 28 -34.53 52.90 6.24
CA ALA A 28 -34.74 51.53 6.66
C ALA A 28 -33.49 51.05 7.40
N LYS A 29 -33.67 50.60 8.64
CA LYS A 29 -32.60 50.05 9.47
C LYS A 29 -32.16 48.75 8.79
N GLU A 30 -31.06 48.79 8.03
CA GLU A 30 -30.46 47.58 7.49
C GLU A 30 -30.23 46.60 8.66
N PRO A 31 -30.67 45.34 8.56
CA PRO A 31 -30.43 44.39 9.62
C PRO A 31 -28.93 44.27 9.77
N MET A 32 -28.42 44.48 10.99
CA MET A 32 -27.03 44.19 11.33
C MET A 32 -26.80 42.72 11.01
N SER A 33 -26.27 42.43 9.84
CA SER A 33 -25.80 41.10 9.50
C SER A 33 -24.67 40.79 10.46
N ALA A 34 -24.94 39.94 11.45
CA ALA A 34 -23.92 39.38 12.32
C ALA A 34 -22.90 38.69 11.40
N ARG A 35 -21.76 39.34 11.17
CA ARG A 35 -20.65 38.77 10.42
C ARG A 35 -20.04 37.69 11.31
N LEU A 36 -20.56 36.47 11.17
CA LEU A 36 -19.91 35.29 11.71
C LEU A 36 -18.49 35.25 11.12
N PRO A 37 -17.44 35.17 11.95
CA PRO A 37 -16.09 35.00 11.44
C PRO A 37 -16.06 33.70 10.63
N LYS A 38 -15.69 33.79 9.35
CA LYS A 38 -15.52 32.63 8.50
C LYS A 38 -14.40 31.78 9.10
N ALA A 39 -14.74 30.66 9.72
CA ALA A 39 -13.76 29.72 10.24
C ALA A 39 -12.92 29.21 9.06
N ASN A 40 -11.64 29.58 9.02
CA ASN A 40 -10.72 29.18 7.97
C ASN A 40 -10.28 27.74 8.20
N PHE A 41 -11.06 26.77 7.72
CA PHE A 41 -10.74 25.33 7.78
C PHE A 41 -9.54 24.91 6.91
N GLY A 42 -8.87 25.86 6.23
CA GLY A 42 -7.68 25.60 5.41
C GLY A 42 -6.52 25.00 6.19
N PHE A 43 -6.36 25.37 7.47
CA PHE A 43 -5.33 24.80 8.34
C PHE A 43 -5.58 23.30 8.63
N ILE A 44 -6.83 22.91 8.85
CA ILE A 44 -7.20 21.50 9.06
C ILE A 44 -6.95 20.70 7.80
N LYS A 45 -7.30 21.24 6.63
CA LYS A 45 -7.04 20.60 5.33
C LYS A 45 -5.54 20.43 5.05
N ALA A 46 -4.73 21.43 5.41
CA ALA A 46 -3.27 21.39 5.26
C ALA A 46 -2.61 20.36 6.18
N LEU A 47 -3.15 20.12 7.37
CA LEU A 47 -2.65 19.08 8.28
C LEU A 47 -3.18 17.68 7.94
N PHE A 48 -4.39 17.59 7.40
CA PHE A 48 -5.01 16.31 7.04
C PHE A 48 -4.28 15.61 5.89
N TRP A 49 -3.81 16.36 4.90
CA TRP A 49 -3.13 15.79 3.73
C TRP A 49 -1.83 15.03 4.07
N PRO A 50 -0.86 15.59 4.81
CA PRO A 50 0.35 14.85 5.19
C PRO A 50 0.03 13.68 6.14
N VAL A 51 -0.91 13.84 7.07
CA VAL A 51 -1.33 12.74 7.96
C VAL A 51 -1.94 11.59 7.16
N LEU A 52 -2.77 11.89 6.16
CA LEU A 52 -3.33 10.89 5.26
C LEU A 52 -2.24 10.19 4.45
N LEU A 53 -1.24 10.92 3.94
CA LEU A 53 -0.12 10.33 3.19
C LEU A 53 0.74 9.41 4.08
N VAL A 54 1.00 9.81 5.31
CA VAL A 54 1.74 8.98 6.29
C VAL A 54 0.93 7.74 6.64
N ALA A 55 -0.37 7.88 6.92
CA ALA A 55 -1.25 6.75 7.22
C ALA A 55 -1.39 5.79 6.04
N LEU A 56 -1.47 6.32 4.81
CA LEU A 56 -1.52 5.53 3.59
C LEU A 56 -0.20 4.79 3.36
N GLY A 57 0.94 5.48 3.49
CA GLY A 57 2.27 4.87 3.37
C GLY A 57 2.50 3.80 4.42
N PHE A 58 2.08 4.04 5.66
CA PHE A 58 2.16 3.04 6.73
C PHE A 58 1.24 1.85 6.46
N GLY A 59 0.01 2.09 6.00
CA GLY A 59 -0.94 1.04 5.65
C GLY A 59 -0.49 0.18 4.47
N THR A 60 0.07 0.79 3.41
CA THR A 60 0.65 0.04 2.28
C THR A 60 1.94 -0.67 2.67
N TYR A 61 2.76 -0.09 3.54
CA TYR A 61 3.98 -0.73 4.05
C TYR A 61 3.67 -1.96 4.91
N GLU A 62 2.79 -1.83 5.91
CA GLU A 62 2.31 -2.95 6.73
C GLU A 62 1.57 -3.99 5.89
N GLY A 63 0.75 -3.54 4.94
CA GLY A 63 0.04 -4.41 4.00
C GLY A 63 1.01 -5.19 3.11
N ALA A 64 2.01 -4.53 2.54
CA ALA A 64 3.05 -5.15 1.75
C ALA A 64 3.87 -6.14 2.59
N GLN A 65 4.31 -5.76 3.78
CA GLN A 65 5.04 -6.66 4.68
C GLN A 65 4.25 -7.93 5.03
N ARG A 66 2.92 -7.82 5.19
CA ARG A 66 2.06 -8.97 5.47
C ARG A 66 1.68 -9.77 4.22
N LEU A 67 1.62 -9.15 3.04
CA LEU A 67 1.22 -9.79 1.77
C LEU A 67 2.39 -10.42 1.01
N LEU A 68 3.58 -9.80 1.04
CA LEU A 68 4.80 -10.33 0.43
C LEU A 68 5.09 -11.80 0.81
N PRO A 69 4.99 -12.23 2.08
CA PRO A 69 5.20 -13.64 2.43
C PRO A 69 4.10 -14.60 1.94
N TYR A 70 2.93 -14.12 1.49
CA TYR A 70 1.95 -14.96 0.80
C TYR A 70 2.30 -15.17 -0.67
N ALA A 71 3.02 -14.23 -1.29
CA ALA A 71 3.51 -14.37 -2.66
C ALA A 71 4.75 -15.29 -2.72
N ASP A 72 5.53 -15.35 -1.64
CA ASP A 72 6.85 -16.00 -1.59
C ASP A 72 6.85 -17.27 -0.72
N ARG A 73 5.83 -18.14 -0.89
CA ARG A 73 5.80 -19.41 -0.15
C ARG A 73 6.93 -20.34 -0.66
N PRO A 74 7.73 -20.94 0.23
CA PRO A 74 8.71 -21.95 -0.16
C PRO A 74 7.98 -23.14 -0.82
N ILE A 75 8.60 -23.74 -1.84
CA ILE A 75 8.07 -24.93 -2.54
C ILE A 75 7.75 -26.00 -1.50
N THR A 76 6.47 -26.23 -1.24
CA THR A 76 6.04 -27.12 -0.14
C THR A 76 5.65 -28.51 -0.67
N LYS A 77 5.45 -28.67 -1.98
CA LYS A 77 4.96 -29.93 -2.57
C LYS A 77 5.77 -30.38 -3.78
N ILE A 78 6.30 -31.58 -3.67
CA ILE A 78 7.03 -32.28 -4.73
C ILE A 78 6.12 -33.40 -5.22
N SER A 79 5.79 -33.40 -6.50
CA SER A 79 5.10 -34.52 -7.14
C SER A 79 6.12 -35.27 -7.98
N VAL A 80 6.58 -36.41 -7.47
CA VAL A 80 7.43 -37.34 -8.23
C VAL A 80 6.49 -38.24 -9.05
N GLN A 81 6.57 -38.14 -10.37
CA GLN A 81 5.74 -38.87 -11.31
C GLN A 81 6.61 -39.79 -12.17
N GLY A 82 6.31 -41.08 -12.18
CA GLY A 82 7.06 -42.08 -12.95
C GLY A 82 6.84 -43.48 -12.38
N ASP A 83 6.89 -44.50 -13.24
CA ASP A 83 6.94 -45.90 -12.82
C ASP A 83 8.34 -46.20 -12.26
N LEU A 84 8.52 -45.84 -10.99
CA LEU A 84 9.76 -46.07 -10.25
C LEU A 84 9.69 -47.47 -9.62
N SER A 85 10.38 -48.44 -10.20
CA SER A 85 10.51 -49.80 -9.65
C SER A 85 11.81 -50.01 -8.88
N TYR A 86 12.88 -49.31 -9.25
CA TYR A 86 14.21 -49.51 -8.67
C TYR A 86 14.66 -48.37 -7.74
N ILE A 87 14.08 -47.18 -7.87
CA ILE A 87 14.46 -45.99 -7.08
C ILE A 87 13.35 -45.60 -6.11
N SER A 88 13.68 -45.43 -4.81
CA SER A 88 12.72 -44.93 -3.83
C SER A 88 12.56 -43.41 -3.95
N GLN A 89 11.32 -42.92 -3.83
CA GLN A 89 11.02 -41.48 -3.81
C GLN A 89 11.80 -40.74 -2.71
N GLN A 90 12.09 -41.43 -1.59
CA GLN A 90 12.87 -40.89 -0.48
C GLN A 90 14.33 -40.61 -0.85
N ALA A 91 14.97 -41.48 -1.64
CA ALA A 91 16.34 -41.27 -2.10
C ALA A 91 16.43 -40.05 -3.03
N VAL A 92 15.45 -39.90 -3.92
CA VAL A 92 15.31 -38.71 -4.78
C VAL A 92 15.13 -37.45 -3.94
N GLN A 93 14.22 -37.47 -2.96
CA GLN A 93 13.97 -36.32 -2.06
C GLN A 93 15.20 -35.91 -1.27
N GLN A 94 15.98 -36.87 -0.75
CA GLN A 94 17.22 -36.59 -0.03
C GLN A 94 18.25 -35.90 -0.93
N ARG A 95 18.36 -36.34 -2.19
CA ARG A 95 19.32 -35.77 -3.14
C ARG A 95 19.00 -34.34 -3.54
N ILE A 96 17.72 -34.03 -3.72
CA ILE A 96 17.25 -32.68 -4.08
C ILE A 96 17.02 -31.78 -2.84
N GLY A 97 17.12 -32.33 -1.63
CA GLY A 97 16.99 -31.62 -0.34
C GLY A 97 17.68 -30.26 -0.29
N PRO A 98 18.96 -30.14 -0.70
CA PRO A 98 19.68 -28.87 -0.71
C PRO A 98 19.06 -27.81 -1.63
N TYR A 99 18.48 -28.22 -2.75
CA TYR A 99 17.84 -27.34 -3.72
C TYR A 99 16.44 -26.88 -3.27
N LEU A 100 15.78 -27.65 -2.39
CA LEU A 100 14.46 -27.32 -1.84
C LEU A 100 14.49 -26.21 -0.78
N ALA A 101 15.66 -25.94 -0.19
CA ALA A 101 15.83 -24.83 0.74
C ALA A 101 15.79 -23.45 0.07
N ALA A 102 15.90 -23.39 -1.27
CA ALA A 102 15.80 -22.16 -2.05
C ALA A 102 14.33 -21.75 -2.25
N SER A 103 14.06 -20.44 -2.30
CA SER A 103 12.72 -19.91 -2.61
C SER A 103 12.20 -20.41 -3.96
N PHE A 104 10.88 -20.51 -4.10
CA PHE A 104 10.21 -20.96 -5.34
C PHE A 104 10.73 -20.24 -6.59
N PHE A 105 11.05 -18.95 -6.48
CA PHE A 105 11.55 -18.16 -7.60
C PHE A 105 13.03 -18.35 -7.90
N THR A 106 13.85 -18.72 -6.91
CA THR A 106 15.31 -18.78 -7.02
C THR A 106 15.87 -20.19 -7.18
N ILE A 107 15.03 -21.23 -7.12
CA ILE A 107 15.46 -22.62 -7.31
C ILE A 107 16.05 -22.85 -8.71
N ASP A 108 17.22 -23.49 -8.75
CA ASP A 108 17.86 -23.94 -10.00
C ASP A 108 17.32 -25.31 -10.42
N LEU A 109 16.38 -25.30 -11.37
CA LEU A 109 15.77 -26.51 -11.93
C LEU A 109 16.76 -27.27 -12.84
N ALA A 110 17.69 -26.56 -13.49
CA ALA A 110 18.65 -27.18 -14.39
C ALA A 110 19.74 -27.92 -13.60
N GLY A 111 20.22 -27.32 -12.51
CA GLY A 111 21.09 -27.98 -11.54
C GLY A 111 20.44 -29.21 -10.93
N MET A 112 19.19 -29.10 -10.48
CA MET A 112 18.43 -30.24 -9.95
C MET A 112 18.28 -31.39 -10.97
N ARG A 113 17.95 -31.06 -12.21
CA ARG A 113 17.87 -32.05 -13.30
C ARG A 113 19.19 -32.77 -13.50
N SER A 114 20.29 -32.01 -13.60
CA SER A 114 21.62 -32.54 -13.84
C SER A 114 22.09 -33.44 -12.69
N GLU A 115 21.73 -33.09 -11.44
CA GLU A 115 22.02 -33.90 -10.26
C GLU A 115 21.25 -35.23 -10.26
N LEU A 116 19.99 -35.22 -10.73
CA LEU A 116 19.16 -36.42 -10.85
C LEU A 116 19.66 -37.34 -11.98
N GLU A 117 20.01 -36.80 -13.14
CA GLU A 117 20.55 -37.57 -14.27
C GLU A 117 21.91 -38.21 -13.97
N GLN A 118 22.64 -37.75 -12.94
CA GLN A 118 23.88 -38.41 -12.47
C GLN A 118 23.61 -39.74 -11.74
N MET A 119 22.38 -40.04 -11.34
CA MET A 119 22.06 -41.30 -10.69
C MET A 119 22.07 -42.45 -11.71
N PRO A 120 22.76 -43.57 -11.43
CA PRO A 120 22.99 -44.63 -12.41
C PRO A 120 21.71 -45.33 -12.91
N TRP A 121 20.62 -45.23 -12.16
CA TRP A 121 19.33 -45.86 -12.48
C TRP A 121 18.38 -44.91 -13.22
N ILE A 122 18.73 -43.63 -13.39
CA ILE A 122 17.91 -42.61 -14.05
C ILE A 122 18.39 -42.48 -15.50
N ALA A 123 17.49 -42.71 -16.45
CA ALA A 123 17.76 -42.54 -17.89
C ALA A 123 17.53 -41.08 -18.30
N HIS A 124 16.44 -40.50 -17.80
CA HIS A 124 16.04 -39.13 -18.09
C HIS A 124 15.32 -38.53 -16.88
N ALA A 125 15.65 -37.28 -16.56
CA ALA A 125 14.93 -36.52 -15.54
C ALA A 125 14.35 -35.25 -16.17
N GLU A 126 13.06 -35.03 -15.97
CA GLU A 126 12.36 -33.83 -16.40
C GLU A 126 11.83 -33.10 -15.16
N VAL A 127 12.31 -31.88 -14.95
CA VAL A 127 11.92 -31.05 -13.80
C VAL A 127 11.13 -29.86 -14.33
N ARG A 128 9.87 -29.72 -13.90
CA ARG A 128 9.00 -28.63 -14.31
C ARG A 128 8.37 -27.93 -13.11
N ARG A 129 8.21 -26.62 -13.24
CA ARG A 129 7.55 -25.79 -12.24
C ARG A 129 6.04 -25.74 -12.51
N VAL A 130 5.24 -26.04 -11.49
CA VAL A 130 3.78 -26.00 -11.53
C VAL A 130 3.28 -24.98 -10.50
N TRP A 131 2.70 -23.90 -10.99
CA TRP A 131 2.15 -22.84 -10.13
C TRP A 131 0.91 -23.36 -9.36
N PRO A 132 0.70 -22.98 -8.08
CA PRO A 132 1.32 -21.86 -7.33
C PRO A 132 2.57 -22.15 -6.51
N ASP A 133 2.91 -23.40 -6.20
CA ASP A 133 3.98 -23.69 -5.22
C ASP A 133 4.58 -25.10 -5.37
N GLN A 134 4.47 -25.68 -6.57
CA GLN A 134 4.79 -27.09 -6.80
C GLN A 134 5.92 -27.26 -7.82
N VAL A 135 6.74 -28.28 -7.61
CA VAL A 135 7.67 -28.78 -8.61
C VAL A 135 7.30 -30.21 -8.92
N THR A 136 7.05 -30.47 -10.19
CA THR A 136 6.81 -31.82 -10.70
C THR A 136 8.11 -32.35 -11.27
N ILE A 137 8.51 -33.52 -10.78
CA ILE A 137 9.70 -34.22 -11.24
C ILE A 137 9.22 -35.49 -11.91
N ARG A 138 9.48 -35.61 -13.21
CA ARG A 138 9.24 -36.82 -13.98
C ARG A 138 10.56 -37.57 -14.16
N LEU A 139 10.57 -38.83 -13.76
CA LEU A 139 11.76 -39.68 -13.82
C LEU A 139 11.48 -40.86 -14.74
N GLU A 140 12.42 -41.14 -15.64
CA GLU A 140 12.43 -42.35 -16.46
C GLU A 140 13.58 -43.25 -15.99
N GLU A 141 13.26 -44.49 -15.60
CA GLU A 141 14.25 -45.46 -15.14
C GLU A 141 14.96 -46.14 -16.31
N GLN A 142 16.24 -46.49 -16.12
CA GLN A 142 16.96 -47.36 -17.04
C GLN A 142 16.47 -48.81 -16.87
N LEU A 143 16.13 -49.48 -17.97
CA LEU A 143 15.80 -50.90 -17.98
C LEU A 143 17.08 -51.74 -18.05
N PRO A 144 17.42 -52.51 -17.01
CA PRO A 144 18.60 -53.37 -17.06
C PRO A 144 18.35 -54.53 -18.02
N VAL A 145 18.98 -54.51 -19.19
CA VAL A 145 18.87 -55.57 -20.22
C VAL A 145 19.82 -56.75 -19.98
N ALA A 146 20.83 -56.58 -19.11
CA ALA A 146 21.71 -57.67 -18.68
C ALA A 146 22.41 -57.31 -17.35
N ARG A 147 22.56 -58.31 -16.46
CA ARG A 147 23.49 -58.23 -15.33
C ARG A 147 24.87 -58.65 -15.81
N TRP A 148 25.87 -57.78 -15.67
CA TRP A 148 27.27 -58.13 -15.87
C TRP A 148 27.97 -58.26 -14.51
N GLY A 149 28.49 -59.45 -14.20
CA GLY A 149 29.21 -59.73 -12.94
C GLY A 149 28.94 -61.14 -12.40
N ASP A 150 30.01 -61.82 -11.98
CA ASP A 150 30.09 -63.24 -11.64
C ASP A 150 29.09 -63.67 -10.57
N GLY A 151 28.07 -64.40 -11.00
CA GLY A 151 27.06 -64.99 -10.14
C GLY A 151 26.07 -65.86 -10.92
N ALA A 152 26.53 -66.44 -12.03
CA ALA A 152 25.89 -67.62 -12.60
C ALA A 152 26.32 -68.81 -11.74
N LEU A 153 25.48 -69.19 -10.77
CA LEU A 153 25.55 -70.50 -10.12
C LEU A 153 24.89 -71.55 -11.00
#